data_AF-A0A519TM57-F1
#
_entry.id   AF-A0A519TM57-F1
#
_cell.length_a   1.000
_cell.length_b   1.000
_cell.length_c   1.000
_cell.angle_alpha   90.00
_cell.angle_beta   90.00
_cell.angle_gamma   90.00
#
_symmetry.space_group_name_H-M   'P 1'
#
loop_
_entity.id
_entity.type
_entity.pdbx_description
1 polymer ?
#
loop_
_entity_poly.entity_id
_entity_poly.type
_entity_poly.pdbx_seq_one_letter_code
_entity_poly.pdbx_strand_id
1 'polypeptide(L)' 'MDTATVFAGSIAALSLALLVGKVLRALGQPTIRVTRADTGASVILERPTANQSRNERSAQAHKLLDLLHAA' A
#
# COMPACT_ATOMS: atom_id res chain seq x y z
N MET A 1 -34.11 -12.63 19.78
CA MET A 1 -32.92 -11.92 19.26
C MET A 1 -33.43 -10.88 18.28
N ASP A 2 -33.19 -9.61 18.55
CA ASP A 2 -33.80 -8.50 17.82
C ASP A 2 -33.21 -8.41 16.40
N THR A 3 -34.04 -8.12 15.39
CA THR A 3 -33.61 -8.08 13.98
C THR A 3 -32.52 -7.04 13.77
N ALA A 4 -32.58 -5.94 14.52
CA ALA A 4 -31.56 -4.88 14.53
C ALA A 4 -30.15 -5.39 14.89
N THR A 5 -30.04 -6.35 15.81
CA THR A 5 -28.74 -6.92 16.21
C THR A 5 -28.14 -7.80 15.10
N VAL A 6 -28.98 -8.49 14.33
CA VAL A 6 -28.57 -9.29 13.18
C VAL A 6 -28.07 -8.39 12.06
N PHE A 7 -28.81 -7.32 11.72
CA PHE A 7 -28.40 -6.37 10.67
C PHE A 7 -27.10 -5.63 11.01
N ALA A 8 -26.93 -5.19 12.26
CA ALA A 8 -25.70 -4.54 12.70
C ALA A 8 -24.48 -5.47 12.62
N GLY A 9 -24.65 -6.75 12.99
CA GLY A 9 -23.60 -7.76 12.83
C GLY A 9 -23.21 -7.99 11.37
N SER A 10 -24.20 -8.02 10.46
CA SER A 10 -23.97 -8.18 9.02
C SER A 10 -23.18 -7.02 8.41
N ILE A 11 -23.49 -5.77 8.80
CA ILE A 11 -22.81 -4.57 8.30
C ILE A 11 -21.37 -4.50 8.81
N ALA A 12 -21.13 -4.87 10.07
CA ALA A 12 -19.78 -4.93 10.62
C ALA A 12 -18.93 -6.00 9.92
N ALA A 13 -19.51 -7.18 9.65
CA ALA A 13 -18.84 -8.26 8.92
C ALA A 13 -18.51 -7.88 7.47
N LEU A 14 -19.44 -7.23 6.77
CA LEU A 14 -19.21 -6.70 5.41
C LEU A 14 -18.09 -5.66 5.39
N SER A 15 -18.09 -4.72 6.34
CA SER A 15 -17.06 -3.68 6.45
C SER A 15 -15.68 -4.29 6.72
N LEU A 16 -15.60 -5.29 7.58
CA LEU A 16 -14.37 -6.02 7.85
C LEU A 16 -13.89 -6.79 6.60
N ALA A 17 -14.78 -7.47 5.88
CA ALA A 17 -14.45 -8.18 4.65
C ALA A 17 -13.90 -7.24 3.57
N LEU A 18 -14.50 -6.05 3.41
CA LEU A 18 -14.02 -5.02 2.50
C LEU A 18 -12.65 -4.48 2.91
N LEU A 19 -12.42 -4.27 4.21
CA LEU A 19 -11.13 -3.84 4.74
C LEU A 19 -10.05 -4.89 4.47
N VAL A 20 -10.33 -6.16 4.80
CA VAL A 20 -9.42 -7.29 4.55
C VAL A 20 -9.11 -7.42 3.06
N GLY A 21 -10.13 -7.33 2.19
CA GLY A 21 -9.94 -7.34 0.74
C GLY A 21 -9.07 -6.19 0.24
N LYS A 22 -9.26 -4.98 0.77
CA LYS A 22 -8.43 -3.82 0.43
C LYS A 22 -6.99 -3.99 0.87
N VAL A 23 -6.76 -4.53 2.07
CA VAL A 23 -5.43 -4.81 2.61
C VAL A 23 -4.74 -5.90 1.79
N LEU A 24 -5.40 -7.03 1.52
CA LEU A 24 -4.86 -8.10 0.67
C LEU A 24 -4.51 -7.60 -0.73
N ARG A 25 -5.36 -6.76 -1.32
CA ARG A 25 -5.11 -6.17 -2.64
C ARG A 25 -3.90 -5.22 -2.61
N ALA A 26 -3.75 -4.41 -1.57
CA ALA A 26 -2.57 -3.56 -1.38
C ALA A 26 -1.30 -4.39 -1.15
N LEU A 27 -1.41 -5.47 -0.38
CA LEU A 27 -0.33 -6.44 -0.14
C LEU A 27 -0.03 -7.29 -1.38
N GLY A 28 -0.92 -7.41 -2.35
CA GLY A 28 -0.66 -8.10 -3.63
C GLY A 28 -0.05 -7.22 -4.71
N GLN A 29 0.06 -5.90 -4.49
CA GLN A 29 0.59 -4.99 -5.50
C GLN A 29 2.10 -5.23 -5.70
N PRO A 30 2.55 -5.39 -6.96
CA PRO A 30 3.96 -5.57 -7.28
C PRO A 30 4.77 -4.28 -7.09
N THR A 31 4.10 -3.15 -6.87
CA THR A 31 4.71 -1.84 -6.70
C THR A 31 4.19 -1.14 -5.45
N ILE A 32 5.02 -0.23 -4.92
CA ILE A 32 4.75 0.60 -3.76
C ILE A 32 4.83 2.05 -4.23
N ARG A 33 3.74 2.79 -4.09
CA ARG A 33 3.75 4.24 -4.31
C ARG A 33 4.19 4.93 -3.02
N VAL A 34 5.27 5.69 -3.09
CA VAL A 34 5.77 6.53 -1.99
C VAL A 34 5.44 7.98 -2.35
N THR A 35 4.65 8.63 -1.51
CA THR A 35 4.27 10.04 -1.69
C THR A 35 4.85 10.85 -0.54
N ARG A 36 5.54 11.94 -0.85
CA ARG A 36 6.04 12.90 0.13
C ARG A 36 4.87 13.72 0.67
N ALA A 37 4.76 13.81 1.99
CA ALA A 37 3.60 14.40 2.64
C ALA A 37 3.53 15.94 2.51
N ASP A 38 4.66 16.60 2.30
CA ASP A 38 4.81 18.06 2.27
C ASP A 38 4.58 18.65 0.87
N THR A 39 5.16 18.04 -0.16
CA THR A 39 5.13 18.51 -1.55
C THR A 39 4.09 17.76 -2.40
N GLY A 40 3.59 16.62 -1.92
CA GLY A 40 2.73 15.73 -2.69
C GLY A 40 3.44 15.00 -3.84
N ALA A 41 4.76 15.18 -3.99
CA ALA A 41 5.55 14.48 -4.99
C ALA A 41 5.49 12.96 -4.72
N SER A 42 5.42 12.14 -5.77
CA SER A 42 5.30 10.69 -5.61
C SER A 42 6.20 9.93 -6.56
N VAL A 43 6.82 8.86 -6.06
CA VAL A 43 7.57 7.87 -6.86
C VAL A 43 6.96 6.49 -6.71
N ILE A 44 7.14 5.67 -7.73
CA ILE A 44 6.72 4.27 -7.74
C ILE A 44 7.98 3.41 -7.62
N LEU A 45 8.00 2.57 -6.60
CA LEU A 45 9.03 1.56 -6.34
C LEU A 45 8.46 0.19 -6.67
N GLU A 46 9.29 -0.75 -7.09
CA GLU A 46 8.86 -2.15 -7.17
C GLU A 46 9.04 -2.78 -5.79
N ARG A 47 8.18 -3.73 -5.45
CA ARG A 47 8.29 -4.41 -4.17
C ARG A 47 9.64 -5.15 -4.08
N PRO A 48 10.38 -5.02 -2.97
CA PRO A 48 11.59 -5.80 -2.77
C PRO A 48 11.28 -7.30 -2.84
N THR A 49 12.01 -8.03 -3.68
CA THR A 49 11.93 -9.49 -3.76
C THR A 49 13.24 -10.11 -3.29
N ALA A 50 13.20 -11.37 -2.86
CA ALA A 50 14.41 -12.08 -2.42
C ALA A 50 15.48 -12.21 -3.52
N ASN A 51 15.07 -12.18 -4.80
CA ASN A 51 15.94 -12.33 -5.96
C ASN A 51 16.40 -11.00 -6.57
N GLN A 52 16.11 -9.88 -5.91
CA GLN A 52 16.39 -8.56 -6.47
C GLN A 52 17.90 -8.30 -6.58
N SER A 53 18.35 -7.90 -7.77
CA SER A 53 19.77 -7.65 -8.00
C SER A 53 20.25 -6.43 -7.21
N ARG A 54 21.56 -6.35 -6.93
CA ARG A 54 22.15 -5.16 -6.27
C ARG A 54 21.89 -3.90 -7.08
N ASN A 55 21.94 -3.99 -8.41
CA ASN A 55 21.73 -2.86 -9.31
C ASN A 55 20.28 -2.37 -9.25
N GLU A 56 19.30 -3.27 -9.24
CA GLU A 56 17.88 -2.93 -9.06
C GLU A 56 17.63 -2.23 -7.72
N ARG A 57 18.20 -2.75 -6.63
CA ARG A 57 18.11 -2.11 -5.31
C ARG A 57 18.71 -0.70 -5.31
N SER A 58 19.88 -0.52 -5.91
CA SER A 58 20.52 0.79 -6.04
C SER A 58 19.67 1.76 -6.86
N ALA A 59 19.09 1.30 -7.98
CA ALA A 59 18.22 2.13 -8.81
C ALA A 59 16.96 2.59 -8.07
N GLN A 60 16.36 1.70 -7.26
CA GLN A 60 15.22 2.07 -6.42
C GLN A 60 15.59 3.06 -5.31
N ALA A 61 16.77 2.90 -4.70
CA ALA A 61 17.27 3.86 -3.71
C ALA A 61 17.52 5.24 -4.33
N HIS A 62 18.00 5.31 -5.58
CA HIS A 62 18.16 6.59 -6.28
C HIS A 62 16.81 7.28 -6.52
N LYS A 63 15.76 6.55 -6.92
CA LYS A 63 14.41 7.14 -7.03
C LYS A 63 13.89 7.73 -5.72
N LEU A 64 14.22 7.12 -4.59
CA LEU A 64 13.88 7.65 -3.26
C LEU A 64 14.70 8.91 -2.91
N LEU A 65 15.99 8.91 -3.24
CA LEU A 65 16.84 10.09 -3.05
C LEU A 65 16.40 11.25 -3.94
N ASP A 66 16.01 10.97 -5.19
CA ASP A 66 15.46 11.97 -6.11
C ASP A 66 14.17 12.57 -5.56
N LEU A 67 13.27 11.75 -4.98
CA LEU A 67 12.07 12.26 -4.31
C LEU A 67 12.41 13.18 -3.12
N LEU A 68 13.51 12.90 -2.41
CA LEU A 68 13.94 13.72 -1.29
C LEU A 68 14.65 15.01 -1.71
N HIS A 69 15.43 14.98 -2.79
CA HIS A 69 16.19 16.12 -3.33
C HIS A 69 15.40 17.03 -4.28
N ALA A 70 14.32 16.55 -4.89
CA ALA A 70 13.45 17.36 -5.77
C ALA A 70 12.62 18.41 -5.01
N ALA A 71 12.99 18.71 -3.76
CA ALA A 71 12.34 19.63 -2.85
C ALA A 71 13.38 20.51 -2.17
#